data_AF-A0A7C6AFH1-F1
#
_entry.id   AF-A0A7C6AFH1-F1
#
_cell.length_a   1.000
_cell.length_b   1.000
_cell.length_c   1.000
_cell.angle_alpha   90.00
_cell.angle_beta   90.00
_cell.angle_gamma   90.00
#
_symmetry.space_group_name_H-M   'P 1'
#
loop_
_entity.id
_entity.type
_entity.pdbx_description
1 polymer ?
#
loop_
_entity_poly.entity_id
_entity_poly.type
_entity_poly.pdbx_seq_one_letter_code
_entity_poly.pdbx_strand_id
1 'polypeptide(L)'
;MPEKNFLVWENLLNVLAIFAFLALVIERALYQIFDSRLWLKFEEVMKKQTGSDYLDLKPYISAGISIWIVFQLKLDMIAQVYQRTEPSASTMILTGLFIAGGSTGIYKFFKRARKLKEAMSKEKLQEQERKKENK
;
A
#
# COMPACT_ATOMS: atom_id res chain seq x y z
N MET A 1 -12.18 33.33 10.60
CA MET A 1 -12.22 32.07 11.37
C MET A 1 -11.18 31.06 10.85
N PRO A 2 -9.86 31.30 11.04
CA PRO A 2 -8.80 30.38 10.60
C PRO A 2 -8.51 29.23 11.59
N GLU A 3 -8.78 29.41 12.89
CA GLU A 3 -8.41 28.44 13.93
C GLU A 3 -9.07 27.07 13.77
N LYS A 4 -10.33 27.03 13.32
CA LYS A 4 -11.06 25.77 13.12
C LYS A 4 -10.46 24.91 12.01
N ASN A 5 -9.89 25.54 10.98
CA ASN A 5 -9.27 24.82 9.87
C ASN A 5 -7.91 24.23 10.29
N PHE A 6 -7.14 25.00 11.08
CA PHE A 6 -5.84 24.55 11.56
C PHE A 6 -5.96 23.29 12.44
N LEU A 7 -6.93 23.27 13.35
CA LEU A 7 -7.19 22.14 14.24
C LEU A 7 -7.64 20.87 13.49
N VAL A 8 -8.40 21.03 12.40
CA VAL A 8 -8.79 19.92 11.51
C VAL A 8 -7.58 19.36 10.75
N TRP A 9 -6.66 20.22 10.31
CA TRP A 9 -5.43 19.80 9.63
C TRP A 9 -4.49 19.03 10.55
N GLU A 10 -4.29 19.50 11.79
CA GLU A 10 -3.50 18.78 12.78
C GLU A 10 -4.12 17.41 13.11
N ASN A 11 -5.44 17.36 13.31
CA ASN A 11 -6.14 16.11 13.55
C ASN A 11 -6.03 15.15 12.37
N LEU A 12 -6.16 15.66 11.14
CA LEU A 12 -5.98 14.87 9.92
C LEU A 12 -4.57 14.25 9.85
N LEU A 13 -3.53 15.04 10.11
CA LEU A 13 -2.15 14.54 10.10
C LEU A 13 -1.92 13.47 11.17
N ASN A 14 -2.43 13.66 12.38
CA ASN A 14 -2.33 12.68 13.46
C ASN A 14 -3.04 11.37 13.10
N VAL A 15 -4.27 11.47 12.58
CA VAL A 15 -5.03 10.30 12.12
C VAL A 15 -4.26 9.58 11.00
N LEU A 16 -3.78 10.31 9.99
CA LEU A 16 -2.99 9.73 8.91
C LEU A 16 -1.73 9.03 9.42
N ALA A 17 -1.02 9.60 10.39
CA ALA A 17 0.17 9.00 10.98
C ALA A 17 -0.15 7.68 11.71
N ILE A 18 -1.25 7.64 12.48
CA ILE A 18 -1.71 6.42 13.17
C ILE A 18 -2.07 5.33 12.15
N PHE A 19 -2.83 5.67 11.11
CA PHE A 19 -3.22 4.71 10.07
C PHE A 19 -2.05 4.27 9.19
N ALA A 20 -1.07 5.15 8.94
CA ALA A 20 0.17 4.79 8.26
C ALA A 20 0.99 3.80 9.09
N PHE A 21 1.12 4.03 10.40
CA PHE A 21 1.78 3.10 11.30
C PHE A 21 1.06 1.75 11.33
N LEU A 22 -0.27 1.75 11.43
CA LEU A 22 -1.08 0.53 11.37
C LEU A 22 -0.89 -0.23 10.06
N ALA A 23 -0.85 0.47 8.92
CA ALA A 23 -0.59 -0.12 7.61
C ALA A 23 0.78 -0.81 7.57
N LEU A 24 1.82 -0.20 8.14
CA LEU A 24 3.16 -0.81 8.21
C LEU A 24 3.18 -2.08 9.07
N VAL A 25 2.47 -2.07 10.20
CA VAL A 25 2.37 -3.25 11.08
C VAL A 25 1.66 -4.40 10.36
N ILE A 26 0.54 -4.11 9.70
CA ILE A 26 -0.22 -5.12 8.94
C ILE A 26 0.62 -5.64 7.78
N GLU A 27 1.28 -4.76 7.02
CA GLU A 27 2.16 -5.14 5.92
C GLU A 27 3.27 -6.09 6.39
N ARG A 28 3.92 -5.78 7.53
CA ARG A 28 4.98 -6.64 8.08
C ARG A 28 4.47 -7.99 8.57
N ALA A 29 3.31 -8.02 9.22
CA ALA A 29 2.70 -9.27 9.66
C ALA A 29 2.31 -10.16 8.46
N LEU A 30 1.69 -9.57 7.43
CA LEU A 30 1.30 -10.30 6.22
C LEU A 30 2.50 -10.77 5.41
N TYR A 31 3.56 -9.96 5.32
CA TYR A 31 4.77 -10.36 4.62
C TYR A 31 5.37 -11.64 5.21
N GLN A 32 5.43 -11.76 6.54
CA GLN A 32 5.91 -12.97 7.21
C GLN A 32 5.05 -14.21 6.88
N ILE A 33 3.74 -14.02 6.75
CA ILE A 33 2.81 -15.10 6.36
C ILE A 33 3.05 -15.49 4.90
N PHE A 34 3.14 -14.50 4.00
CA PHE A 34 3.33 -14.74 2.56
C PHE A 34 4.72 -15.29 2.21
N ASP A 35 5.74 -15.04 3.03
CA ASP A 35 7.09 -15.58 2.85
C ASP A 35 7.26 -16.97 3.49
N SER A 36 6.25 -17.45 4.22
CA SER A 36 6.29 -18.77 4.84
C SER A 36 6.32 -19.88 3.76
N ARG A 37 7.04 -20.97 4.05
CA ARG A 37 7.13 -22.15 3.16
C ARG A 37 5.77 -22.76 2.84
N LEU A 38 4.80 -22.63 3.75
CA LEU A 38 3.42 -23.09 3.55
C LEU A 38 2.72 -22.27 2.47
N TRP A 39 2.86 -20.94 2.52
CA TRP A 39 2.29 -20.05 1.53
C TRP A 39 2.88 -20.29 0.14
N LEU A 40 4.19 -20.43 0.04
CA LEU A 40 4.87 -20.71 -1.23
C LEU A 40 4.40 -22.02 -1.87
N LYS A 41 4.23 -23.08 -1.07
CA LYS A 41 3.68 -24.36 -1.56
C LYS A 41 2.23 -24.20 -2.01
N PHE A 42 1.41 -23.46 -1.26
CA PHE A 42 0.03 -23.19 -1.64
C PHE A 42 -0.05 -22.40 -2.95
N GLU A 43 0.77 -21.36 -3.09
CA GLU A 43 0.85 -20.54 -4.31
C GLU A 43 1.27 -21.39 -5.53
N GLU A 44 2.24 -22.30 -5.36
CA GLU A 44 2.68 -23.22 -6.42
C GLU A 44 1.57 -24.21 -6.83
N VAL A 45 0.85 -24.78 -5.86
CA VAL A 45 -0.28 -25.70 -6.12
C VAL A 45 -1.41 -24.98 -6.85
N MET A 46 -1.77 -23.78 -6.39
CA MET A 46 -2.80 -22.96 -7.03
C MET A 46 -2.41 -22.60 -8.47
N LYS A 47 -1.16 -22.17 -8.70
CA LYS A 47 -0.65 -21.87 -10.06
C LYS A 47 -0.76 -23.08 -10.99
N LYS A 48 -0.44 -24.29 -10.50
CA LYS A 48 -0.58 -25.52 -11.29
C LYS A 48 -2.03 -25.84 -11.66
N GLN A 49 -3.00 -25.49 -10.80
CA GLN A 49 -4.41 -25.76 -11.04
C GLN A 49 -5.09 -24.73 -11.95
N THR A 50 -4.78 -23.43 -11.79
CA THR A 50 -5.45 -22.37 -12.57
C THR A 50 -4.74 -22.05 -13.89
N GLY A 51 -3.54 -22.59 -14.13
CA GLY A 51 -2.81 -22.43 -15.39
C GLY A 51 -2.42 -20.99 -15.74
N SER A 52 -2.58 -20.05 -14.80
CA SER A 52 -2.46 -18.62 -15.05
C SER A 52 -1.64 -17.95 -13.95
N ASP A 53 -0.58 -17.26 -14.38
CA ASP A 53 0.28 -16.41 -13.56
C ASP A 53 -0.39 -15.09 -13.14
N TYR A 54 -1.65 -14.85 -13.54
CA TYR A 54 -2.31 -13.55 -13.38
C TYR A 54 -3.06 -13.36 -12.06
N LEU A 55 -3.30 -14.41 -11.28
CA LEU A 55 -4.03 -14.29 -10.01
C LEU A 55 -3.06 -14.06 -8.84
N ASP A 56 -2.58 -12.81 -8.72
CA ASP A 56 -1.90 -12.37 -7.50
C ASP A 56 -2.96 -12.24 -6.38
N LEU A 57 -3.06 -13.26 -5.53
CA LEU A 57 -4.02 -13.33 -4.41
C LEU A 57 -3.62 -12.43 -3.22
N LYS A 58 -2.34 -12.03 -3.14
CA LYS A 58 -1.79 -11.28 -1.98
C LYS A 58 -2.51 -9.94 -1.75
N PRO A 59 -2.80 -9.12 -2.78
CA PRO A 59 -3.53 -7.86 -2.60
C PRO A 59 -4.95 -8.06 -2.08
N TYR A 60 -5.65 -9.10 -2.54
CA TYR A 60 -7.02 -9.40 -2.10
C TYR A 60 -7.07 -9.86 -0.65
N ILE A 61 -6.11 -10.69 -0.24
CA ILE A 61 -5.99 -11.15 1.14
C ILE A 61 -5.60 -9.98 2.05
N SER A 62 -4.67 -9.13 1.62
CA SER A 62 -4.30 -7.91 2.35
C SER A 62 -5.50 -6.98 2.54
N ALA A 63 -6.30 -6.77 1.49
CA ALA A 63 -7.53 -5.99 1.56
C ALA A 63 -8.55 -6.60 2.52
N GLY A 64 -8.80 -7.91 2.42
CA GLY A 64 -9.74 -8.62 3.28
C GLY A 64 -9.34 -8.55 4.76
N ILE A 65 -8.08 -8.80 5.08
CA ILE A 65 -7.57 -8.75 6.46
C ILE A 65 -7.58 -7.32 7.00
N SER A 66 -7.19 -6.33 6.19
CA SER A 66 -7.22 -4.92 6.62
C SER A 66 -8.64 -4.44 6.91
N ILE A 67 -9.60 -4.79 6.05
CA ILE A 67 -11.03 -4.50 6.28
C ILE A 67 -11.49 -5.21 7.56
N TRP A 68 -11.19 -6.50 7.72
CA TRP A 68 -11.58 -7.26 8.91
C TRP A 68 -11.07 -6.62 10.22
N ILE A 69 -9.78 -6.25 10.27
CA ILE A 69 -9.16 -5.60 11.43
C ILE A 69 -9.86 -4.27 11.73
N VAL A 70 -10.12 -3.47 10.69
CA VAL A 70 -10.84 -2.20 10.81
C VAL A 70 -12.24 -2.39 11.40
N PHE A 71 -12.99 -3.41 10.97
CA PHE A 71 -14.32 -3.70 11.52
C PHE A 71 -14.26 -4.18 12.98
N GLN A 72 -13.33 -5.08 13.30
CA GLN A 72 -13.17 -5.60 14.67
C GLN A 72 -12.81 -4.49 15.66
N LEU A 73 -11.93 -3.58 15.25
CA LEU A 73 -11.47 -2.47 16.08
C LEU A 73 -12.34 -1.20 15.92
N LYS A 74 -13.37 -1.25 15.07
CA LYS A 74 -14.24 -0.11 14.73
C LYS A 74 -13.45 1.14 14.32
N LEU A 75 -12.36 0.95 13.58
CA LEU A 75 -11.45 2.03 13.18
C LEU A 75 -11.94 2.72 11.90
N ASP A 76 -12.42 3.93 12.02
CA ASP A 76 -12.88 4.72 10.87
C ASP A 76 -12.08 6.02 10.78
N MET A 77 -11.25 6.11 9.75
CA MET A 77 -10.39 7.28 9.51
C MET A 77 -11.22 8.55 9.32
N ILE A 78 -12.34 8.46 8.58
CA ILE A 78 -13.18 9.62 8.29
C ILE A 78 -13.92 10.06 9.54
N ALA A 79 -14.48 9.11 10.30
CA ALA A 79 -15.12 9.43 11.57
C ALA A 79 -14.14 10.07 12.57
N GLN A 80 -12.89 9.60 12.64
CA GLN A 80 -11.87 10.18 13.53
C GLN A 80 -11.45 11.59 13.11
N VAL A 81 -11.28 11.85 11.81
CA VAL A 81 -10.93 13.20 11.30
C VAL A 81 -12.03 14.21 11.63
N TYR A 82 -13.29 13.83 11.42
CA TYR A 82 -14.46 14.70 11.65
C TYR A 82 -15.08 14.59 13.05
N GLN A 83 -14.47 13.81 13.95
CA GLN A 83 -14.96 13.55 15.31
C GLN A 83 -16.44 13.10 15.36
N ARG A 84 -16.84 12.23 14.42
CA ARG A 84 -18.19 11.65 14.41
C ARG A 84 -18.32 10.55 15.45
N THR A 85 -19.46 10.50 16.12
CA THR A 85 -19.74 9.55 17.21
C THR A 85 -19.87 8.11 16.72
N GLU A 86 -20.33 7.90 15.47
CA GLU A 86 -20.61 6.58 14.94
C GLU A 86 -19.81 6.29 13.67
N PRO A 87 -19.01 5.20 13.64
CA PRO A 87 -18.31 4.77 12.45
C PRO A 87 -19.32 4.14 11.48
N SER A 88 -19.24 4.48 10.19
CA SER A 88 -20.10 3.89 9.17
C SER A 88 -19.42 2.70 8.50
N ALA A 89 -20.19 1.67 8.13
CA ALA A 89 -19.66 0.49 7.47
C ALA A 89 -18.95 0.84 6.16
N SER A 90 -19.46 1.80 5.39
CA SER A 90 -18.85 2.21 4.11
C SER A 90 -17.50 2.90 4.30
N THR A 91 -17.37 3.77 5.31
CA THR A 91 -16.14 4.50 5.64
C THR A 91 -15.11 3.58 6.29
N MET A 92 -15.54 2.56 7.04
CA MET A 92 -14.68 1.49 7.53
C MET A 92 -14.10 0.65 6.38
N ILE A 93 -14.91 0.25 5.40
CA ILE A 93 -14.42 -0.46 4.20
C ILE A 93 -13.38 0.42 3.48
N LEU A 94 -13.68 1.69 3.26
CA LEU A 94 -12.77 2.62 2.61
C LEU A 94 -11.44 2.78 3.38
N THR A 95 -11.52 2.83 4.71
CA THR A 95 -10.34 2.87 5.60
C THR A 95 -9.51 1.60 5.45
N GLY A 96 -10.13 0.42 5.48
CA GLY A 96 -9.43 -0.86 5.28
C GLY A 96 -8.78 -0.97 3.90
N LEU A 97 -9.47 -0.52 2.85
CA LEU A 97 -8.92 -0.45 1.49
C LEU A 97 -7.78 0.57 1.38
N PHE A 98 -7.85 1.69 2.10
CA PHE A 98 -6.76 2.68 2.15
C PHE A 98 -5.51 2.09 2.81
N ILE A 99 -5.66 1.38 3.94
CA ILE A 99 -4.57 0.69 4.62
C ILE A 99 -3.92 -0.36 3.70
N ALA A 100 -4.74 -1.21 3.06
CA ALA A 100 -4.26 -2.26 2.16
C ALA A 100 -3.69 -1.73 0.83
N GLY A 101 -4.29 -0.66 0.30
CA GLY A 101 -3.94 -0.03 -0.97
C GLY A 101 -2.75 0.91 -0.86
N GLY A 102 -2.60 1.60 0.29
CA GLY A 102 -1.50 2.51 0.57
C GLY A 102 -0.15 1.80 0.52
N SER A 103 -0.02 0.65 1.20
CA SER A 103 1.20 -0.18 1.19
C SER A 103 1.55 -0.67 -0.23
N THR A 104 0.56 -1.22 -0.95
CA THR A 104 0.76 -1.73 -2.32
C THR A 104 1.08 -0.63 -3.33
N GLY A 105 0.44 0.55 -3.19
CA GLY A 105 0.65 1.72 -4.02
C GLY A 105 2.05 2.32 -3.84
N ILE A 106 2.50 2.44 -2.59
CA ILE A 106 3.86 2.89 -2.23
C ILE A 106 4.90 1.94 -2.84
N TYR A 107 4.73 0.62 -2.70
CA TYR A 107 5.64 -0.35 -3.30
C TYR A 107 5.72 -0.22 -4.84
N LYS A 108 4.58 -0.11 -5.53
CA LYS A 108 4.54 0.08 -6.99
C LYS A 108 5.17 1.42 -7.40
N PHE A 109 4.98 2.47 -6.62
CA PHE A 109 5.60 3.78 -6.85
C PHE A 109 7.13 3.69 -6.77
N PHE A 110 7.69 3.10 -5.70
CA PHE A 110 9.13 2.92 -5.56
C PHE A 110 9.72 2.03 -6.66
N LYS A 111 9.02 0.95 -7.04
CA LYS A 111 9.43 0.08 -8.16
C LYS A 111 9.47 0.83 -9.49
N ARG A 112 8.50 1.71 -9.75
CA ARG A 112 8.47 2.57 -10.95
C ARG A 112 9.58 3.63 -10.92
N ALA A 113 9.81 4.28 -9.78
CA ALA A 113 10.86 5.28 -9.61
C ALA A 113 12.25 4.69 -9.86
N ARG A 114 12.52 3.48 -9.38
CA ARG A 114 13.78 2.77 -9.64
C ARG A 114 13.98 2.47 -11.13
N LYS A 115 12.95 1.96 -11.81
CA LYS A 115 13.01 1.70 -13.26
C LYS A 115 13.27 2.98 -14.07
N LEU A 116 12.66 4.09 -13.69
CA LEU A 116 12.91 5.40 -14.32
C LEU A 116 14.35 5.85 -14.13
N LYS A 117 14.91 5.68 -12.92
CA LYS A 117 16.32 5.98 -12.64
C LYS A 117 17.27 5.14 -13.49
N GLU A 118 16.99 3.85 -13.63
CA GLU A 118 17.78 2.93 -14.46
C GLU A 118 17.70 3.29 -15.95
N ALA A 119 16.52 3.67 -16.45
CA ALA A 119 16.34 4.13 -17.83
C ALA A 119 17.14 5.42 -18.13
N MET A 120 17.04 6.43 -17.26
CA MET A 120 17.82 7.67 -17.41
C MET A 120 19.34 7.43 -17.31
N SER A 121 19.77 6.49 -16.47
CA SER A 121 21.19 6.15 -16.38
C SER A 121 21.72 5.51 -17.66
N LYS A 122 20.93 4.64 -18.31
CA LYS A 122 21.28 4.02 -19.59
C LYS A 122 21.34 5.05 -20.72
N GLU A 123 20.38 5.97 -20.75
CA GLU A 123 20.32 7.04 -21.74
C GLU A 123 21.54 7.97 -21.65
N LYS A 124 21.95 8.36 -20.43
CA LYS A 124 23.17 9.16 -20.21
C LYS A 124 24.45 8.46 -20.65
N LEU A 125 24.55 7.13 -20.44
CA LEU A 125 25.69 6.33 -20.89
C LEU A 125 25.79 6.31 -22.43
N GLN A 126 24.66 6.07 -23.11
CA GLN A 126 24.61 6.07 -24.58
C GLN A 126 24.91 7.44 -25.20
N GLU A 127 24.54 8.53 -24.53
CA GLU A 127 24.87 9.89 -24.98
C GLU A 127 26.37 10.19 -24.84
N GLN A 128 27.00 9.70 -23.77
CA GLN A 128 28.45 9.82 -23.58
C GLN A 128 29.25 9.00 -24.60
N GLU A 129 28.78 7.80 -24.94
CA GLU A 129 29.41 6.97 -25.98
C GLU A 129 29.33 7.63 -27.36
N ARG A 130 28.15 8.13 -27.76
CA ARG A 130 27.98 8.90 -29.01
C ARG A 130 28.87 10.14 -29.08
N LYS A 131 29.08 10.83 -27.96
CA LYS A 131 29.98 12.00 -27.87
C LYS A 131 31.46 11.62 -27.98
N LYS A 132 31.83 10.38 -27.65
CA LYS A 132 33.20 9.87 -27.85
C LYS A 132 33.45 9.40 -29.28
N GLU A 133 32.45 8.86 -29.97
CA GLU A 133 32.56 8.43 -31.37
C GLU A 133 32.65 9.58 -32.37
N ASN A 134 32.05 10.74 -32.03
CA ASN A 134 32.07 11.94 -32.86
C ASN A 134 33.27 12.88 -32.58
N LYS A 135 34.23 12.46 -31.76
CA LYS A 135 35.44 13.22 -31.40
C LYS A 135 36.67 12.53 -31.95
#